data_AF-A0A523UMX8-F1
#
_entry.id   AF-A0A523UMX8-F1
#
_cell.length_a   1.000
_cell.length_b   1.000
_cell.length_c   1.000
_cell.angle_alpha   90.00
_cell.angle_beta   90.00
_cell.angle_gamma   90.00
#
_symmetry.space_group_name_H-M   'P 1'
#
loop_
_entity.id
_entity.type
_entity.pdbx_description
1 polymer ?
#
loop_
_entity_poly.entity_id
_entity_poly.type
_entity_poly.pdbx_seq_one_letter_code
_entity_poly.pdbx_strand_id
1 'polypeptide(L)'
;MDKGIPATEIRGSKVYLTLLRSVGILSADGDAGPLIPTPDALELNRDYIFEYALRHHEGDWKESETYKDGQEFHHCPLYTQANAEGNLPLEFPFLEITPNNLILSALTKAEDSEEVILRFFETKGEETMAEIELFRKIERATVANLLEQEEYELKADRNKLKFEVKPFEIVTLKLRL
;
A
#
# COMPACT_ATOMS: atom_id res chain seq x y z
N MET A 1 -7.68 -5.55 11.23
CA MET A 1 -7.50 -5.51 9.76
C MET A 1 -8.83 -5.85 9.14
N ASP A 2 -9.20 -5.22 8.05
CA ASP A 2 -10.48 -5.41 7.36
C ASP A 2 -10.31 -5.22 5.86
N LYS A 3 -11.20 -5.77 5.03
CA LYS A 3 -11.27 -5.47 3.59
C LYS A 3 -12.55 -4.70 3.31
N GLY A 4 -12.40 -3.40 3.06
CA GLY A 4 -13.52 -2.55 2.65
C GLY A 4 -14.49 -2.18 3.79
N ILE A 5 -14.02 -2.13 5.04
CA ILE A 5 -14.82 -1.71 6.22
C ILE A 5 -14.22 -0.41 6.79
N PRO A 6 -14.36 0.73 6.10
CA PRO A 6 -13.63 1.96 6.43
C PRO A 6 -14.11 2.65 7.72
N ALA A 7 -15.27 2.28 8.25
CA ALA A 7 -15.90 2.95 9.38
C ALA A 7 -15.65 2.19 10.69
N THR A 8 -14.70 2.70 11.48
CA THR A 8 -14.32 2.17 12.79
C THR A 8 -14.49 3.23 13.88
N GLU A 9 -14.95 2.81 15.05
CA GLU A 9 -15.04 3.66 16.25
C GLU A 9 -14.35 3.00 17.44
N ILE A 10 -13.58 3.77 18.20
CA ILE A 10 -12.94 3.32 19.44
C ILE A 10 -13.65 3.98 20.63
N ARG A 11 -14.20 3.19 21.56
CA ARG A 11 -14.75 3.69 22.83
C ARG A 11 -14.13 2.95 24.01
N GLY A 12 -13.27 3.66 24.75
CA GLY A 12 -12.48 3.04 25.82
C GLY A 12 -11.61 1.92 25.25
N SER A 13 -11.76 0.70 25.77
CA SER A 13 -11.04 -0.49 25.33
C SER A 13 -11.78 -1.33 24.28
N LYS A 14 -12.83 -0.79 23.64
CA LYS A 14 -13.64 -1.50 22.65
C LYS A 14 -13.45 -0.89 21.26
N VAL A 15 -13.33 -1.76 20.27
CA VAL A 15 -13.31 -1.40 18.84
C VAL A 15 -14.64 -1.83 18.23
N TYR A 16 -15.30 -0.90 17.56
CA TYR A 16 -16.57 -1.11 16.85
C TYR A 16 -16.31 -1.01 15.35
N LEU A 17 -16.61 -2.08 14.61
CA LEU A 17 -16.56 -2.11 13.14
C LEU A 17 -17.97 -1.95 12.59
N THR A 18 -18.19 -0.94 11.74
CA THR A 18 -19.47 -0.76 11.06
C THR A 18 -19.49 -1.63 9.80
N LEU A 19 -20.10 -2.80 9.88
CA LEU A 19 -20.17 -3.74 8.76
C LEU A 19 -21.11 -3.23 7.65
N LEU A 20 -22.29 -2.74 8.01
CA LEU A 20 -23.30 -2.23 7.07
C LEU A 20 -24.01 -1.03 7.65
N ARG A 21 -24.28 -0.03 6.81
CA ARG A 21 -25.13 1.12 7.15
C ARG A 21 -26.09 1.41 5.99
N SER A 22 -27.36 1.16 6.23
CA SER A 22 -28.44 1.37 5.26
C SER A 22 -29.17 2.69 5.52
N VAL A 23 -29.38 3.49 4.48
CA VAL A 23 -30.11 4.77 4.55
C VAL A 23 -31.05 4.91 3.36
N GLY A 24 -32.22 5.54 3.58
CA GLY A 24 -33.23 5.70 2.53
C GLY A 24 -33.26 7.07 1.87
N ILE A 25 -32.48 8.03 2.38
CA ILE A 25 -32.48 9.42 1.93
C ILE A 25 -31.04 9.96 2.02
N LEU A 26 -30.62 10.76 1.04
CA LEU A 26 -29.29 11.35 0.99
C LEU A 26 -29.04 12.39 2.10
N SER A 27 -30.01 13.27 2.33
CA SER A 27 -30.00 14.30 3.38
C SER A 27 -31.35 14.31 4.06
N ALA A 28 -31.37 14.15 5.38
CA ALA A 28 -32.59 13.92 6.15
C ALA A 28 -33.28 15.21 6.62
N ASP A 29 -32.54 16.31 6.73
CA ASP A 29 -33.00 17.56 7.36
C ASP A 29 -33.22 18.72 6.38
N GLY A 30 -32.75 18.61 5.13
CA GLY A 30 -32.83 19.68 4.15
C GLY A 30 -31.76 20.77 4.31
N ASP A 31 -31.02 20.76 5.41
CA ASP A 31 -29.98 21.75 5.75
C ASP A 31 -28.64 21.38 5.11
N ALA A 32 -28.28 20.09 5.12
CA ALA A 32 -27.05 19.58 4.50
C ALA A 32 -27.20 19.32 2.99
N GLY A 33 -28.41 19.48 2.43
CA GLY A 33 -28.73 19.21 1.03
C GLY A 33 -30.18 18.80 0.82
N PRO A 34 -30.62 18.66 -0.44
CA PRO A 34 -32.01 18.36 -0.76
C PRO A 34 -32.46 16.98 -0.24
N LEU A 35 -33.76 16.88 0.08
CA LEU A 35 -34.42 15.63 0.42
C LEU A 35 -34.53 14.73 -0.82
N ILE A 36 -33.50 13.93 -1.08
CA ILE A 36 -33.45 13.00 -2.22
C ILE A 36 -33.58 11.56 -1.72
N PRO A 37 -34.68 10.85 -2.04
CA PRO A 37 -34.82 9.44 -1.75
C PRO A 37 -33.75 8.60 -2.46
N THR A 38 -33.12 7.69 -1.74
CA THR A 38 -32.07 6.79 -2.24
C THR A 38 -32.42 5.34 -1.85
N PRO A 39 -33.48 4.75 -2.44
CA PRO A 39 -33.96 3.43 -2.05
C PRO A 39 -32.91 2.32 -2.21
N ASP A 40 -32.03 2.45 -3.21
CA ASP A 40 -30.96 1.47 -3.44
C ASP A 40 -29.95 1.45 -2.28
N ALA A 41 -29.69 2.59 -1.62
CA ALA A 41 -28.78 2.70 -0.48
C ALA A 41 -29.32 2.04 0.81
N LEU A 42 -30.54 1.50 0.76
CA LEU A 42 -31.04 0.64 1.83
C LEU A 42 -30.42 -0.76 1.79
N GLU A 43 -29.81 -1.16 0.66
CA GLU A 43 -29.09 -2.43 0.52
C GLU A 43 -29.98 -3.65 0.83
N LEU A 44 -31.29 -3.55 0.54
CA LEU A 44 -32.28 -4.60 0.83
C LEU A 44 -32.12 -5.81 -0.08
N ASN A 45 -32.36 -7.02 0.48
CA ASN A 45 -32.35 -8.30 -0.25
C ASN A 45 -31.03 -8.59 -0.99
N ARG A 46 -29.90 -8.18 -0.40
CA ARG A 46 -28.55 -8.43 -0.92
C ARG A 46 -27.77 -9.28 0.07
N ASP A 47 -26.92 -10.15 -0.46
CA ASP A 47 -25.96 -10.91 0.31
C ASP A 47 -24.64 -10.14 0.42
N TYR A 48 -24.06 -10.11 1.62
CA TYR A 48 -22.76 -9.48 1.88
C TYR A 48 -21.81 -10.46 2.53
N ILE A 49 -20.54 -10.33 2.17
CA ILE A 49 -19.42 -10.98 2.84
C ILE A 49 -18.54 -9.87 3.39
N PHE A 50 -18.31 -9.89 4.71
CA PHE A 50 -17.44 -8.94 5.38
C PHE A 50 -16.20 -9.67 5.89
N GLU A 51 -15.03 -9.28 5.39
CA GLU A 51 -13.76 -9.89 5.76
C GLU A 51 -13.00 -8.98 6.73
N TYR A 52 -12.69 -9.52 7.90
CA TYR A 52 -11.86 -8.84 8.90
C TYR A 52 -11.11 -9.86 9.76
N ALA A 53 -10.03 -9.39 10.40
CA ALA A 53 -9.19 -10.18 11.26
C ALA A 53 -8.72 -9.36 12.47
N LEU A 54 -8.63 -10.05 13.62
CA LEU A 54 -8.01 -9.55 14.84
C LEU A 54 -6.69 -10.27 15.04
N ARG A 55 -5.64 -9.50 15.30
CA ARG A 55 -4.32 -10.03 15.68
C ARG A 55 -3.91 -9.37 16.98
N HIS A 56 -3.59 -10.21 17.96
CA HIS A 56 -2.95 -9.74 19.18
C HIS A 56 -1.47 -9.57 18.92
N HIS A 57 -0.88 -8.55 19.53
CA HIS A 57 0.54 -8.28 19.48
C HIS A 57 1.02 -7.79 20.84
N GLU A 58 2.32 -7.90 21.06
CA GLU A 58 3.00 -7.27 22.17
C GLU A 58 3.55 -5.91 21.74
N GLY A 59 3.83 -5.05 22.70
CA GLY A 59 4.36 -3.72 22.41
C GLY A 59 3.38 -2.80 21.69
N ASP A 60 3.90 -1.68 21.19
CA ASP A 60 3.13 -0.76 20.35
C ASP A 60 3.07 -1.21 18.88
N TRP A 61 2.43 -0.40 18.03
CA TRP A 61 2.26 -0.72 16.61
C TRP A 61 3.58 -0.68 15.81
N LYS A 62 4.60 0.05 16.29
CA LYS A 62 5.91 0.16 15.63
C LYS A 62 6.78 -1.05 15.93
N GLU A 63 6.75 -1.52 17.18
CA GLU A 63 7.49 -2.70 17.64
C GLU A 63 6.91 -3.98 17.02
N SER A 64 5.58 -4.07 16.99
CA SER A 64 4.86 -5.24 16.44
C SER A 64 4.76 -5.27 14.92
N GLU A 65 5.04 -4.16 14.25
CA GLU A 65 4.91 -3.97 12.80
C GLU A 65 3.52 -4.32 12.24
N THR A 66 2.47 -4.12 13.05
CA THR A 66 1.07 -4.52 12.73
C THR A 66 0.49 -3.87 11.47
N TYR A 67 1.08 -2.77 11.01
CA TYR A 67 0.75 -2.18 9.71
C TYR A 67 1.06 -3.11 8.53
N LYS A 68 2.08 -3.97 8.65
CA LYS A 68 2.39 -4.99 7.64
C LYS A 68 1.34 -6.07 7.58
N ASP A 69 0.87 -6.53 8.74
CA ASP A 69 -0.18 -7.53 8.82
C ASP A 69 -1.43 -7.06 8.06
N GLY A 70 -1.76 -5.76 8.20
CA GLY A 70 -2.84 -5.13 7.43
C GLY A 70 -2.62 -5.18 5.92
N GLN A 71 -1.39 -4.91 5.48
CA GLN A 71 -1.03 -5.01 4.05
C GLN A 71 -1.08 -6.46 3.54
N GLU A 72 -0.56 -7.42 4.30
CA GLU A 72 -0.60 -8.85 3.95
C GLU A 72 -2.02 -9.39 3.92
N PHE A 73 -2.90 -8.90 4.80
CA PHE A 73 -4.32 -9.23 4.79
C PHE A 73 -5.02 -8.75 3.50
N HIS A 74 -4.56 -7.63 2.91
CA HIS A 74 -5.06 -7.11 1.64
C HIS A 74 -4.45 -7.80 0.43
N HIS A 75 -3.21 -8.28 0.54
CA HIS A 75 -2.41 -8.79 -0.59
C HIS A 75 -2.05 -10.26 -0.39
N CYS A 76 -2.99 -11.15 -0.70
CA CYS A 76 -2.72 -12.59 -0.70
C CYS A 76 -1.69 -12.96 -1.79
N PRO A 77 -0.80 -13.94 -1.53
CA PRO A 77 0.09 -14.47 -2.55
C PRO A 77 -0.68 -14.95 -3.78
N LEU A 78 -0.24 -14.52 -4.95
CA LEU A 78 -0.75 -15.04 -6.22
C LEU A 78 0.02 -16.30 -6.59
N TYR A 79 -0.71 -17.35 -6.98
CA TYR A 79 -0.13 -18.59 -7.43
C TYR A 79 -0.83 -19.06 -8.71
N THR A 80 -0.07 -19.72 -9.57
CA THR A 80 -0.58 -20.37 -10.78
C THR A 80 0.22 -21.62 -11.05
N GLN A 81 -0.41 -22.61 -11.70
CA GLN A 81 0.30 -23.81 -12.14
C GLN A 81 1.06 -23.50 -13.43
N ALA A 82 2.36 -23.78 -13.44
CA ALA A 82 3.22 -23.63 -14.61
C ALA A 82 3.82 -24.99 -15.02
N ASN A 83 4.20 -25.12 -16.29
CA ASN A 83 5.08 -26.19 -16.76
C ASN A 83 6.55 -25.82 -16.47
N ALA A 84 7.44 -26.81 -16.42
CA ALA A 84 8.86 -26.58 -16.15
C ALA A 84 9.64 -26.02 -17.37
N GLU A 85 8.95 -25.41 -18.33
CA GLU A 85 9.53 -24.89 -19.56
C GLU A 85 9.74 -23.38 -19.39
N GLY A 86 10.97 -22.97 -19.09
CA GLY A 86 11.31 -21.57 -18.91
C GLY A 86 12.79 -21.36 -18.64
N ASN A 87 13.25 -20.12 -18.81
CA ASN A 87 14.65 -19.73 -18.60
C ASN A 87 14.87 -19.01 -17.25
N LEU A 88 13.83 -18.87 -16.42
CA LEU A 88 13.94 -18.27 -15.09
C LEU A 88 14.29 -19.33 -14.05
N PRO A 89 15.10 -18.98 -13.02
CA PRO A 89 15.35 -19.88 -11.91
C PRO A 89 14.08 -20.12 -11.08
N LEU A 90 14.08 -21.19 -10.29
CA LEU A 90 12.97 -21.53 -9.40
C LEU A 90 12.65 -20.43 -8.38
N GLU A 91 13.69 -19.73 -7.92
CA GLU A 91 13.57 -18.57 -7.04
C GLU A 91 14.24 -17.38 -7.72
N PHE A 92 13.52 -16.28 -7.84
CA PHE A 92 14.00 -15.08 -8.50
C PHE A 92 13.62 -13.83 -7.69
N PRO A 93 14.52 -13.31 -6.83
CA PRO A 93 14.24 -12.10 -6.07
C PRO A 93 14.13 -10.90 -7.02
N PHE A 94 12.93 -10.30 -7.06
CA PHE A 94 12.64 -9.20 -7.99
C PHE A 94 13.05 -7.83 -7.44
N LEU A 95 12.75 -7.59 -6.17
CA LEU A 95 12.94 -6.34 -5.46
C LEU A 95 13.12 -6.63 -3.97
N GLU A 96 14.07 -5.97 -3.35
CA GLU A 96 14.25 -5.91 -1.90
C GLU A 96 14.31 -4.44 -1.47
N ILE A 97 13.57 -4.09 -0.41
CA ILE A 97 13.58 -2.77 0.23
C ILE A 97 13.82 -3.00 1.71
N THR A 98 14.84 -2.34 2.26
CA THR A 98 15.17 -2.41 3.67
C THR A 98 15.43 -1.01 4.24
N PRO A 99 15.16 -0.77 5.53
CA PRO A 99 14.59 -1.70 6.51
C PRO A 99 13.07 -1.82 6.40
N ASN A 100 12.54 -2.70 7.24
CA ASN A 100 11.16 -3.16 7.31
C ASN A 100 10.07 -2.09 7.54
N ASN A 101 10.45 -0.86 7.88
CA ASN A 101 9.54 0.28 8.00
C ASN A 101 9.27 0.99 6.67
N LEU A 102 9.93 0.60 5.58
CA LEU A 102 9.67 1.09 4.24
C LEU A 102 8.68 0.15 3.54
N ILE A 103 7.49 0.65 3.22
CA ILE A 103 6.42 -0.15 2.62
C ILE A 103 6.22 0.24 1.17
N LEU A 104 6.33 -0.75 0.29
CA LEU A 104 6.04 -0.62 -1.14
C LEU A 104 4.57 -0.29 -1.34
N SER A 105 4.29 0.77 -2.10
CA SER A 105 2.93 1.15 -2.50
C SER A 105 2.68 1.05 -4.00
N ALA A 106 3.73 1.17 -4.83
CA ALA A 106 3.61 1.00 -6.26
C ALA A 106 4.90 0.46 -6.89
N LEU A 107 4.74 -0.46 -7.82
CA LEU A 107 5.78 -0.92 -8.73
C LEU A 107 5.14 -1.04 -10.12
N THR A 108 5.32 -0.02 -10.94
CA THR A 108 4.63 0.11 -12.22
C THR A 108 5.58 0.53 -13.32
N LYS A 109 5.15 0.43 -14.57
CA LYS A 109 5.77 1.16 -15.66
C LYS A 109 5.37 2.63 -15.56
N ALA A 110 6.28 3.55 -15.91
CA ALA A 110 5.98 4.98 -16.02
C ALA A 110 4.91 5.25 -17.07
N GLU A 111 4.13 6.32 -16.89
CA GLU A 111 3.01 6.62 -17.80
C GLU A 111 3.49 7.04 -19.20
N ASP A 112 4.64 7.71 -19.26
CA ASP A 112 5.14 8.41 -20.45
C ASP A 112 6.40 7.79 -21.07
N SER A 113 6.89 6.66 -20.52
CA SER A 113 8.19 6.09 -20.88
C SER A 113 8.29 4.59 -20.58
N GLU A 114 9.42 3.98 -20.96
CA GLU A 114 9.74 2.58 -20.64
C GLU A 114 10.43 2.43 -19.25
N GLU A 115 10.49 3.51 -18.49
CA GLU A 115 11.07 3.52 -17.15
C GLU A 115 10.12 2.86 -16.13
N VAL A 116 10.67 2.44 -15.01
CA VAL A 116 9.94 1.80 -13.91
C VAL A 116 9.74 2.83 -12.80
N ILE A 117 8.52 2.90 -12.28
CA ILE A 117 8.19 3.66 -11.08
C ILE A 117 8.18 2.73 -9.90
N LEU A 118 9.03 3.02 -8.92
CA LEU A 118 9.06 2.37 -7.62
C LEU A 118 8.65 3.41 -6.57
N ARG A 119 7.52 3.22 -5.91
CA ARG A 119 7.03 4.10 -4.84
C ARG A 119 6.87 3.34 -3.54
N PHE A 120 7.43 3.89 -2.48
CA PHE A 120 7.31 3.37 -1.13
C PHE A 120 7.25 4.53 -0.13
N PHE A 121 6.91 4.23 1.12
CA PHE A 121 6.82 5.24 2.17
C PHE A 121 7.33 4.71 3.51
N GLU A 122 7.83 5.64 4.32
CA GLU A 122 8.27 5.37 5.69
C GLU A 122 7.05 5.33 6.63
N THR A 123 6.98 4.35 7.52
CA THR A 123 5.78 4.05 8.33
C THR A 123 5.88 4.41 9.80
N LYS A 124 7.07 4.48 10.38
CA LYS A 124 7.30 4.64 11.83
C LYS A 124 7.52 6.10 12.25
N GLY A 125 7.65 7.04 11.31
CA GLY A 125 7.97 8.43 11.60
C GLY A 125 9.41 8.61 12.04
N GLU A 126 10.32 7.86 11.45
CA GLU A 126 11.74 7.77 11.83
C GLU A 126 12.64 8.04 10.63
N GLU A 127 13.75 8.73 10.86
CA GLU A 127 14.78 8.90 9.84
C GLU A 127 15.41 7.55 9.53
N THR A 128 15.40 7.19 8.25
CA THR A 128 15.67 5.82 7.81
C THR A 128 16.68 5.81 6.69
N MET A 129 17.76 5.05 6.82
CA MET A 129 18.67 4.76 5.72
C MET A 129 18.08 3.65 4.86
N ALA A 130 17.49 4.01 3.71
CA ALA A 130 16.91 3.05 2.79
C ALA A 130 17.99 2.35 1.96
N GLU A 131 17.88 1.03 1.82
CA GLU A 131 18.63 0.24 0.85
C GLU A 131 17.65 -0.51 -0.06
N ILE A 132 17.79 -0.29 -1.37
CA ILE A 132 16.94 -0.89 -2.39
C ILE A 132 17.83 -1.74 -3.29
N GLU A 133 17.45 -3.00 -3.52
CA GLU A 133 18.11 -3.91 -4.44
C GLU A 133 17.12 -4.45 -5.47
N LEU A 134 17.50 -4.39 -6.74
CA LEU A 134 16.70 -4.86 -7.87
C LEU A 134 17.34 -6.07 -8.54
N PHE A 135 16.53 -6.88 -9.22
CA PHE A 135 16.98 -8.08 -9.94
C PHE A 135 17.97 -7.81 -11.09
N ARG A 136 18.11 -6.55 -11.52
CA ARG A 136 18.97 -6.13 -12.63
C ARG A 136 19.65 -4.80 -12.33
N LYS A 137 20.66 -4.49 -13.12
CA LYS A 137 21.42 -3.24 -13.03
C LYS A 137 20.49 -2.03 -13.16
N ILE A 138 20.74 -0.99 -12.39
CA ILE A 138 20.10 0.32 -12.49
C ILE A 138 21.00 1.19 -13.37
N GLU A 139 20.51 1.58 -14.53
CA GLU A 139 21.21 2.47 -15.45
C GLU A 139 21.06 3.94 -15.04
N ARG A 140 19.90 4.30 -14.52
CA ARG A 140 19.57 5.65 -14.04
C ARG A 140 18.53 5.55 -12.93
N ALA A 141 18.68 6.34 -11.88
CA ALA A 141 17.72 6.46 -10.81
C ALA A 141 17.49 7.92 -10.48
N THR A 142 16.23 8.35 -10.55
CA THR A 142 15.84 9.73 -10.29
C THR A 142 14.74 9.74 -9.24
N VAL A 143 14.91 10.55 -8.20
CA VAL A 143 13.81 10.88 -7.29
C VAL A 143 12.84 11.78 -8.05
N ALA A 144 11.56 11.46 -7.96
CA ALA A 144 10.49 12.18 -8.62
C ALA A 144 9.37 12.47 -7.63
N ASN A 145 8.53 13.44 -7.97
CA ASN A 145 7.30 13.70 -7.22
C ASN A 145 6.21 12.67 -7.58
N LEU A 146 5.01 12.82 -6.97
CA LEU A 146 3.89 11.91 -7.20
C LEU A 146 3.37 11.89 -8.66
N LEU A 147 3.69 12.92 -9.45
CA LEU A 147 3.37 13.05 -10.88
C LEU A 147 4.52 12.57 -11.78
N GLU A 148 5.49 11.83 -11.24
CA GLU A 148 6.64 11.28 -11.96
C GLU A 148 7.58 12.35 -12.56
N GLN A 149 7.47 13.60 -12.09
CA GLN A 149 8.35 14.70 -12.51
C GLN A 149 9.66 14.61 -11.74
N GLU A 150 10.76 14.54 -12.49
CA GLU A 150 12.12 14.39 -11.96
C GLU A 150 12.55 15.59 -11.09
N GLU A 151 13.16 15.30 -9.94
CA GLU A 151 13.69 16.31 -9.02
C GLU A 151 15.22 16.26 -8.98
N TYR A 152 15.79 15.11 -8.60
CA TYR A 152 17.23 14.91 -8.53
C TYR A 152 17.64 13.45 -8.73
N GLU A 153 18.84 13.24 -9.26
CA GLU A 153 19.37 11.90 -9.49
C GLU A 153 20.06 11.31 -8.26
N LEU A 154 19.89 10.00 -8.09
CA LEU A 154 20.61 9.18 -7.14
C LEU A 154 21.71 8.40 -7.85
N LYS A 155 22.85 8.23 -7.18
CA LYS A 155 23.91 7.36 -7.68
C LYS A 155 23.63 5.92 -7.30
N ALA A 156 23.39 5.08 -8.30
CA ALA A 156 23.29 3.64 -8.13
C ALA A 156 24.67 2.98 -8.07
N ASP A 157 24.80 1.95 -7.25
CA ASP A 157 25.90 0.99 -7.31
C ASP A 157 25.36 -0.32 -7.90
N ARG A 158 25.61 -0.54 -9.19
CA ARG A 158 25.08 -1.67 -9.96
C ARG A 158 23.56 -1.76 -9.88
N ASN A 159 23.03 -2.65 -9.05
CA ASN A 159 21.61 -2.92 -8.86
C ASN A 159 21.08 -2.40 -7.51
N LYS A 160 21.89 -1.60 -6.79
CA LYS A 160 21.59 -1.10 -5.45
C LYS A 160 21.49 0.43 -5.40
N LEU A 161 20.59 0.92 -4.57
CA LEU A 161 20.48 2.32 -4.15
C LEU A 161 20.55 2.41 -2.64
N LYS A 162 21.22 3.45 -2.12
CA LYS A 162 21.28 3.75 -0.70
C LYS A 162 21.16 5.25 -0.46
N PHE A 163 20.18 5.67 0.34
CA PHE A 163 19.90 7.07 0.63
C PHE A 163 19.03 7.24 1.89
N GLU A 164 19.02 8.45 2.45
CA GLU A 164 18.19 8.80 3.61
C GLU A 164 16.75 9.08 3.21
N VAL A 165 15.82 8.60 4.02
CA VAL A 165 14.37 8.79 3.92
C VAL A 165 13.90 9.42 5.22
N LYS A 166 13.13 10.51 5.11
CA LYS A 166 12.65 11.29 6.25
C LYS A 166 11.44 10.61 6.91
N PRO A 167 11.14 10.94 8.18
CA PRO A 167 9.90 10.51 8.85
C PRO A 167 8.65 10.69 7.99
N PHE A 168 7.90 9.61 7.75
CA PHE A 168 6.69 9.57 6.94
C PHE A 168 6.83 10.05 5.48
N GLU A 169 8.04 10.09 4.95
CA GLU A 169 8.27 10.49 3.56
C GLU A 169 7.73 9.45 2.59
N ILE A 170 7.12 9.93 1.50
CA ILE A 170 6.76 9.12 0.34
C ILE A 170 7.86 9.33 -0.70
N VAL A 171 8.55 8.27 -1.05
CA VAL A 171 9.61 8.29 -2.06
C VAL A 171 9.06 7.69 -3.35
N THR A 172 9.21 8.42 -4.45
CA THR A 172 8.97 7.90 -5.80
C THR A 172 10.28 7.91 -6.57
N LEU A 173 10.70 6.75 -7.07
CA LEU A 173 11.87 6.60 -7.92
C LEU A 173 11.43 6.29 -9.34
N LYS A 174 11.95 7.06 -10.30
CA LYS A 174 11.90 6.76 -11.73
C LYS A 174 13.21 6.09 -12.13
N LEU A 175 13.13 4.85 -12.60
CA LEU A 175 14.26 3.96 -12.78
C LEU A 175 14.38 3.51 -14.23
N ARG A 176 15.57 3.66 -14.81
CA ARG A 176 15.95 2.96 -16.04
C ARG A 176 16.82 1.76 -15.67
N LEU A 177 16.43 0.57 -16.13
CA LEU A 177 17.03 -0.71 -15.77
C LEU A 177 17.70 -1.41 -16.96
#